data_AF-W3VB02-F1
#
_entry.id   AF-W3VB02-F1
#
_cell.length_a   1.000
_cell.length_b   1.000
_cell.length_c   1.000
_cell.angle_alpha   90.00
_cell.angle_beta   90.00
_cell.angle_gamma   90.00
#
_symmetry.space_group_name_H-M   'P 1'
#
loop_
_entity.id
_entity.type
_entity.pdbx_description
1 polymer ?
#
loop_
_entity_poly.entity_id
_entity_poly.type
_entity_poly.pdbx_seq_one_letter_code
_entity_poly.pdbx_strand_id
1 'polypeptide(L)'
;MHSSTPDTPGDSDISDVNILWSGMSDAIASLDLSCVSDTVLCQLIESSKENAMGICHGVTFLGDSMLSFAGNGIHEFTPESLCQLGHSLSALSSLLPMLFTMHEKASGEYRRRVLKDEIK
;
A
#
# COMPACT_ATOMS: atom_id res chain seq x y z
N MET A 1 -0.95 -9.71 50.85
CA MET A 1 -1.51 -10.29 49.60
C MET A 1 -1.11 -9.36 48.47
N HIS A 2 -0.04 -9.68 47.75
CA HIS A 2 0.47 -8.86 46.66
C HIS A 2 -0.42 -9.09 45.43
N SER A 3 -1.06 -8.01 44.96
CA SER A 3 -1.83 -7.98 43.73
C SER A 3 -0.88 -7.75 42.57
N SER A 4 -0.53 -8.80 41.84
CA SER A 4 0.19 -8.69 40.57
C SER A 4 -0.84 -8.49 39.45
N THR A 5 -0.86 -7.30 38.89
CA THR A 5 -1.52 -7.02 37.60
C THR A 5 -0.77 -7.77 36.49
N PRO A 6 -1.45 -8.45 35.54
CA PRO A 6 -0.76 -9.06 34.41
C PRO A 6 -0.31 -7.98 33.43
N ASP A 7 0.93 -8.14 32.97
CA ASP A 7 1.63 -7.27 32.04
C ASP A 7 0.81 -7.01 30.77
N THR A 8 0.65 -5.73 30.43
CA THR A 8 0.14 -5.29 29.12
C THR A 8 1.18 -5.71 28.07
N PRO A 9 0.81 -6.44 27.00
CA PRO A 9 1.74 -6.70 25.91
C PRO A 9 2.14 -5.36 25.33
N GLY A 10 3.43 -5.04 25.40
CA GLY A 10 3.98 -3.76 24.98
C GLY A 10 3.54 -3.42 23.57
N ASP A 11 3.14 -2.16 23.39
CA ASP A 11 3.16 -1.47 22.10
C ASP A 11 4.48 -1.79 21.40
N SER A 12 4.48 -2.80 20.54
CA SER A 12 5.56 -2.96 19.57
C SER A 12 5.41 -1.79 18.62
N ASP A 13 6.29 -0.83 18.85
CA ASP A 13 6.41 0.49 18.26
C ASP A 13 5.86 0.60 16.82
N ILE A 14 4.61 1.08 16.70
CA ILE A 14 4.04 1.51 15.41
C ILE A 14 4.94 2.58 14.75
N SER A 15 5.79 3.27 15.54
CA SER A 15 6.72 4.26 15.01
C SER A 15 7.82 3.66 14.13
N ASP A 16 8.28 2.43 14.40
CA ASP A 16 9.34 1.78 13.62
C ASP A 16 8.90 1.46 12.18
N VAL A 17 7.62 1.14 11.98
CA VAL A 17 7.06 0.84 10.66
C VAL A 17 6.83 2.11 9.84
N ASN A 18 6.43 3.20 10.50
CA ASN A 18 6.28 4.51 9.83
C ASN A 18 7.60 5.05 9.28
N ILE A 19 8.74 4.76 9.94
CA ILE A 19 10.08 5.18 9.49
C ILE A 19 10.54 4.42 8.25
N LEU A 20 10.24 3.11 8.15
CA LEU A 20 10.62 2.30 6.99
C LEU A 20 9.85 2.69 5.72
N TRP A 21 8.59 3.10 5.89
CA TRP A 21 7.73 3.39 4.76
C TRP A 21 8.00 4.75 4.11
N SER A 22 8.33 5.77 4.91
CA SER A 22 8.68 7.10 4.39
C SER A 22 9.91 7.03 3.47
N GLY A 23 10.92 6.23 3.83
CA GLY A 23 12.13 6.07 3.02
C GLY A 23 11.88 5.45 1.63
N MET A 24 10.97 4.48 1.54
CA MET A 24 10.61 3.87 0.25
C MET A 24 9.75 4.82 -0.60
N SER A 25 8.84 5.55 0.02
CA SER A 25 8.03 6.57 -0.67
C SER A 25 8.93 7.66 -1.27
N ASP A 26 9.89 8.18 -0.51
CA ASP A 26 10.87 9.16 -0.96
C ASP A 26 11.74 8.61 -2.09
N ALA A 27 12.19 7.36 -1.97
CA ALA A 27 12.96 6.69 -3.02
C ALA A 27 12.18 6.64 -4.33
N ILE A 28 10.91 6.19 -4.31
CA ILE A 28 10.05 6.13 -5.50
C ILE A 28 9.78 7.53 -6.07
N ALA A 29 9.54 8.52 -5.21
CA ALA A 29 9.37 9.90 -5.62
C ALA A 29 10.62 10.46 -6.32
N SER A 30 11.82 10.03 -5.89
CA SER A 30 13.10 10.47 -6.46
C SER A 30 13.54 9.72 -7.73
N LEU A 31 12.89 8.61 -8.11
CA LEU A 31 13.27 7.82 -9.28
C LEU A 31 13.27 8.65 -10.56
N ASP A 32 14.40 8.67 -11.28
CA ASP A 32 14.47 9.20 -12.63
C ASP A 32 14.20 8.06 -13.63
N LEU A 33 13.18 8.25 -14.47
CA LEU A 33 12.77 7.28 -15.49
C LEU A 33 13.24 7.67 -16.89
N SER A 34 14.03 8.74 -17.02
CA SER A 34 14.46 9.29 -18.30
C SER A 34 15.33 8.34 -19.14
N CYS A 35 16.03 7.40 -18.50
CA CYS A 35 16.92 6.42 -19.14
C CYS A 35 16.28 5.03 -19.32
N VAL A 36 15.05 4.82 -18.84
CA VAL A 36 14.33 3.55 -18.91
C VAL A 36 13.77 3.33 -20.31
N SER A 37 13.64 2.10 -20.82
CA SER A 37 13.06 1.85 -22.14
C SER A 37 11.53 2.00 -22.15
N ASP A 38 10.94 2.25 -23.32
CA ASP A 38 9.48 2.41 -23.45
C ASP A 38 8.73 1.13 -23.07
N THR A 39 9.28 -0.04 -23.37
CA THR A 39 8.72 -1.32 -22.93
C THR A 39 8.63 -1.40 -21.41
N VAL A 40 9.67 -0.98 -20.70
CA VAL A 40 9.67 -1.00 -19.23
C VAL A 40 8.73 0.07 -18.67
N LEU A 41 8.62 1.24 -19.31
CA LEU A 41 7.63 2.25 -18.93
C LEU A 41 6.20 1.72 -19.05
N CYS A 42 5.85 1.08 -20.18
CA CYS A 42 4.52 0.47 -20.35
C CYS A 42 4.24 -0.59 -19.29
N GLN A 43 5.21 -1.48 -19.01
CA GLN A 43 5.08 -2.48 -17.96
C GLN A 43 4.89 -1.86 -16.58
N LEU A 44 5.62 -0.78 -16.25
CA LEU A 44 5.45 -0.06 -14.99
C LEU A 44 4.06 0.58 -14.90
N ILE A 45 3.56 1.19 -15.97
CA ILE A 45 2.22 1.80 -16.02
C ILE A 45 1.14 0.73 -15.78
N GLU A 46 1.22 -0.40 -16.50
CA GLU A 46 0.25 -1.49 -16.39
C GLU A 46 0.30 -2.15 -15.01
N SER A 47 1.48 -2.60 -14.58
CA SER A 47 1.65 -3.30 -13.32
C SER A 47 1.30 -2.45 -12.10
N SER A 48 1.69 -1.17 -12.06
CA SER A 48 1.36 -0.27 -10.95
C SER A 48 -0.16 -0.06 -10.83
N LYS A 49 -0.86 0.10 -11.96
CA LYS A 49 -2.32 0.23 -12.02
C LYS A 49 -3.01 -1.06 -11.60
N GLU A 50 -2.60 -2.21 -12.16
CA GLU A 50 -3.19 -3.52 -11.83
C GLU A 50 -3.02 -3.86 -10.36
N ASN A 51 -1.83 -3.63 -9.81
CA ASN A 51 -1.56 -3.85 -8.39
C ASN A 51 -2.40 -2.93 -7.50
N ALA A 52 -2.52 -1.65 -7.84
CA ALA A 52 -3.36 -0.72 -7.08
C ALA A 52 -4.83 -1.13 -7.11
N MET A 53 -5.36 -1.50 -8.28
CA MET A 53 -6.74 -2.00 -8.40
C MET A 53 -6.94 -3.29 -7.60
N GLY A 54 -6.00 -4.24 -7.69
CA GLY A 54 -6.06 -5.50 -6.94
C GLY A 54 -6.09 -5.28 -5.43
N ILE A 55 -5.26 -4.37 -4.91
CA ILE A 55 -5.29 -3.99 -3.49
C ILE A 55 -6.62 -3.36 -3.11
N CYS A 56 -7.10 -2.38 -3.88
CA CYS A 56 -8.39 -1.74 -3.61
C CYS A 56 -9.55 -2.75 -3.59
N HIS A 57 -9.57 -3.68 -4.55
CA HIS A 57 -10.56 -4.76 -4.57
C HIS A 57 -10.44 -5.67 -3.35
N GLY A 58 -9.23 -6.05 -2.96
CA GLY A 58 -9.00 -6.88 -1.78
C GLY A 58 -9.47 -6.20 -0.49
N VAL A 59 -9.20 -4.91 -0.32
CA VAL A 59 -9.64 -4.13 0.84
C VAL A 59 -11.17 -3.99 0.87
N THR A 60 -11.80 -3.74 -0.27
CA THR A 60 -13.27 -3.70 -0.37
C THR A 60 -13.88 -5.04 0.01
N PHE A 61 -13.39 -6.14 -0.57
CA PHE A 61 -13.86 -7.49 -0.26
C PHE A 61 -13.70 -7.84 1.24
N LEU A 62 -12.60 -7.42 1.84
CA LEU A 62 -12.36 -7.60 3.28
C LEU A 62 -13.39 -6.83 4.11
N GLY A 63 -13.68 -5.57 3.75
CA GLY A 63 -14.72 -4.77 4.39
C GLY A 63 -16.10 -5.41 4.28
N ASP A 64 -16.47 -5.88 3.09
CA ASP A 64 -17.74 -6.59 2.85
C ASP A 64 -17.83 -7.88 3.68
N SER A 65 -16.72 -8.60 3.82
CA SER A 65 -16.63 -9.82 4.64
C SER A 65 -16.84 -9.51 6.12
N MET A 66 -16.23 -8.44 6.64
CA MET A 66 -16.42 -8.00 8.02
C MET A 66 -17.86 -7.55 8.29
N LEU A 67 -18.47 -6.83 7.35
CA LEU A 67 -19.88 -6.42 7.42
C LEU A 67 -20.80 -7.65 7.44
N SER A 68 -20.51 -8.65 6.60
CA SER A 68 -21.24 -9.93 6.58
C SER A 68 -21.11 -10.68 7.90
N PHE A 69 -19.91 -10.76 8.49
CA PHE A 69 -19.71 -11.39 9.80
C PHE A 69 -20.49 -10.69 10.90
N ALA A 70 -20.45 -9.36 10.94
CA ALA A 70 -21.24 -8.57 11.88
C ALA A 70 -22.75 -8.81 11.69
N GLY A 71 -23.23 -8.85 10.45
CA GLY A 71 -24.63 -9.14 10.13
C GLY A 71 -25.10 -10.54 10.55
N ASN A 72 -24.17 -11.51 10.63
CA ASN A 72 -24.44 -12.88 11.07
C ASN A 72 -24.15 -13.12 12.56
N GLY A 73 -23.88 -12.07 13.34
CA GLY A 73 -23.60 -12.19 14.79
C GLY A 73 -22.22 -12.77 15.11
N ILE A 74 -21.32 -12.87 14.12
CA ILE A 74 -19.94 -13.30 14.33
C ILE A 74 -19.13 -12.08 14.76
N HIS A 75 -18.82 -12.01 16.05
CA HIS A 75 -18.07 -10.88 16.64
C HIS A 75 -16.77 -11.34 17.31
N GLU A 76 -16.50 -12.65 17.30
CA GLU A 76 -15.36 -13.26 17.95
C GLU A 76 -14.11 -13.15 17.05
N PHE A 77 -13.50 -11.97 17.08
CA PHE A 77 -12.12 -11.82 16.65
C PHE A 77 -11.21 -11.85 17.88
N THR A 78 -10.11 -12.58 17.79
CA THR A 78 -9.09 -12.48 18.83
C THR A 78 -8.40 -11.10 18.74
N PRO A 79 -7.89 -10.55 19.85
CA PRO A 79 -7.12 -9.31 19.82
C PRO A 79 -5.97 -9.35 18.81
N GLU A 80 -5.31 -10.50 18.66
CA GLU A 80 -4.20 -10.71 17.73
C GLU A 80 -4.65 -10.61 16.28
N SER A 81 -5.81 -11.18 15.92
CA SER A 81 -6.30 -11.11 14.54
C SER A 81 -6.71 -9.68 14.16
N LEU A 82 -7.30 -8.92 15.08
CA LEU A 82 -7.60 -7.50 14.88
C LEU A 82 -6.32 -6.66 14.78
N CYS A 83 -5.31 -6.95 15.61
CA CYS A 83 -4.01 -6.28 15.54
C CYS A 83 -3.33 -6.52 14.19
N GLN A 84 -3.27 -7.77 13.74
CA GLN A 84 -2.70 -8.12 12.43
C GLN A 84 -3.47 -7.48 11.28
N LEU A 85 -4.80 -7.46 11.34
CA LEU A 85 -5.63 -6.76 10.37
C LEU A 85 -5.28 -5.27 10.31
N GLY A 86 -5.15 -4.61 11.46
CA GLY A 86 -4.73 -3.21 11.54
C GLY A 86 -3.36 -2.97 10.90
N HIS A 87 -2.37 -3.82 11.19
CA HIS A 87 -1.06 -3.75 10.55
C HIS A 87 -1.11 -3.96 9.04
N SER A 88 -1.89 -4.93 8.57
CA SER A 88 -2.09 -5.15 7.14
C SER A 88 -2.73 -3.93 6.46
N LEU A 89 -3.78 -3.35 7.05
CA LEU A 89 -4.42 -2.16 6.51
C LEU A 89 -3.47 -0.96 6.50
N SER A 90 -2.66 -0.78 7.55
CA SER A 90 -1.63 0.25 7.60
C SER A 90 -0.61 0.09 6.47
N ALA A 91 -0.07 -1.12 6.28
CA ALA A 91 0.87 -1.41 5.21
C ALA A 91 0.27 -1.17 3.81
N LEU A 92 -0.99 -1.57 3.59
CA LEU A 92 -1.69 -1.34 2.32
C LEU A 92 -1.97 0.14 2.06
N SER A 93 -2.37 0.89 3.10
CA SER A 93 -2.62 2.35 3.00
C SER A 93 -1.36 3.12 2.62
N SER A 94 -0.22 2.58 3.02
CA SER A 94 1.12 3.05 2.72
C SER A 94 1.53 2.67 1.28
N LEU A 95 1.29 1.42 0.85
CA LEU A 95 1.61 0.89 -0.50
C LEU A 95 0.89 1.58 -1.64
N LEU A 96 -0.39 1.85 -1.48
CA LEU A 96 -1.23 2.43 -2.53
C LEU A 96 -0.69 3.77 -3.09
N PRO A 97 -0.38 4.79 -2.27
CA PRO A 97 0.22 6.04 -2.73
C PRO A 97 1.50 5.86 -3.57
N MET A 98 2.32 4.88 -3.22
CA MET A 98 3.56 4.64 -3.96
C MET A 98 3.30 4.03 -5.33
N LEU A 99 2.35 3.10 -5.43
CA LEU A 99 1.91 2.55 -6.72
C LEU A 99 1.34 3.65 -7.61
N PHE A 100 0.52 4.56 -7.06
CA PHE A 100 0.03 5.72 -7.81
C PHE A 100 1.16 6.66 -8.24
N THR A 101 2.11 6.96 -7.36
CA THR A 101 3.26 7.81 -7.69
C THR A 101 4.09 7.21 -8.82
N MET A 102 4.33 5.89 -8.77
CA MET A 102 5.07 5.18 -9.81
C MET A 102 4.31 5.19 -11.15
N HIS A 103 3.00 4.96 -11.11
CA HIS A 103 2.12 5.03 -12.28
C HIS A 103 2.18 6.41 -12.95
N GLU A 104 2.04 7.48 -12.18
CA GLU A 104 2.06 8.85 -12.68
C GLU A 104 3.41 9.23 -13.27
N LYS A 105 4.51 8.87 -12.60
CA LYS A 105 5.87 9.14 -13.10
C LYS A 105 6.12 8.41 -14.41
N ALA A 106 5.77 7.13 -14.50
CA ALA A 106 5.96 6.35 -15.73
C ALA A 106 5.09 6.87 -16.88
N SER A 107 3.82 7.18 -16.59
CA SER A 107 2.87 7.75 -17.56
C SER A 107 3.32 9.12 -18.07
N GLY A 108 3.81 9.98 -17.17
CA GLY A 108 4.33 11.30 -17.51
C GLY A 108 5.55 11.23 -18.41
N GLU A 109 6.50 10.34 -18.08
CA GLU A 109 7.70 10.14 -18.87
C GLU A 109 7.39 9.55 -20.26
N TYR A 110 6.51 8.55 -20.34
CA TYR A 110 6.07 7.99 -21.61
C TYR A 110 5.41 9.06 -22.51
N ARG A 111 4.47 9.85 -21.96
CA ARG A 111 3.81 10.95 -22.68
C ARG A 111 4.81 11.99 -23.17
N ARG A 112 5.82 12.31 -22.35
CA ARG A 112 6.90 13.25 -22.71
C ARG A 112 7.74 12.75 -23.89
N ARG A 113 7.85 11.43 -24.11
CA ARG A 113 8.60 10.85 -25.24
C ARG A 113 7.78 10.87 -26.51
N VAL A 114 6.53 10.40 -26.44
CA VAL A 114 5.60 10.42 -27.58
C VAL A 114 5.50 11.84 -28.16
N LEU A 115 5.33 12.86 -27.32
CA LEU A 115 5.29 14.27 -27.76
C LEU A 115 6.59 14.77 -28.39
N LYS A 116 7.77 14.24 -28.01
CA LYS A 116 9.05 14.63 -28.62
C LYS A 116 9.23 13.99 -29.99
N ASP A 117 8.71 12.78 -30.18
CA ASP A 117 8.81 12.06 -31.45
C ASP A 117 7.83 12.63 -32.50
N GLU A 118 6.71 13.23 -32.09
CA GLU A 118 5.75 13.90 -32.98
C GLU A 118 6.23 15.26 -33.52
N ILE A 119 7.19 15.90 -32.86
CA ILE A 119 7.72 17.23 -33.24
C ILE A 119 8.92 17.12 -34.21
N LYS A 120 9.40 15.90 -34.46
CA LYS A 120 10.63 15.63 -35.21
C LYS A 120 10.36 15.10 -36.62
#